data_AF-A0A8F9XI80-F1
#
_entry.id   AF-A0A8F9XI80-F1
#
_cell.length_a   1.000
_cell.length_b   1.000
_cell.length_c   1.000
_cell.angle_alpha   90.00
_cell.angle_beta   90.00
_cell.angle_gamma   90.00
#
_symmetry.space_group_name_H-M   'P 1'
#
loop_
_entity.id
_entity.type
_entity.pdbx_description
1 polymer ?
#
loop_
_entity_poly.entity_id
_entity_poly.type
_entity_poly.pdbx_seq_one_letter_code
_entity_poly.pdbx_strand_id
1 'polypeptide(L)'
;MTAEELRALDGQSVLVKPSRPGDKNSVGMRGSLKVVTSMGADPREAQVELVVQWPDMFTQRAEARSVILTNDEVAQLLREARDGTCTLVCDRVLDSPGAALKTSADEPKTAG
;
A
#
# COMPACT_ATOMS: atom_id res chain seq x y z
N MET A 1 1.78 21.67 -1.41
CA MET A 1 0.95 20.68 -2.11
C MET A 1 -0.38 21.33 -2.41
N THR A 2 -0.69 21.47 -3.70
CA THR A 2 -1.98 21.96 -4.19
C THR A 2 -2.91 20.77 -4.47
N ALA A 3 -4.22 21.02 -4.53
CA ALA A 3 -5.18 19.97 -4.87
C ALA A 3 -4.99 19.41 -6.28
N GLU A 4 -4.45 20.20 -7.21
CA GLU A 4 -4.13 19.76 -8.57
C GLU A 4 -2.94 18.80 -8.59
N GLU A 5 -1.90 19.09 -7.80
CA GLU A 5 -0.75 18.18 -7.61
C GLU A 5 -1.21 16.85 -7.02
N LEU A 6 -2.06 16.89 -5.99
CA LEU A 6 -2.60 15.67 -5.37
C LEU A 6 -3.46 14.89 -6.37
N ARG A 7 -4.36 15.55 -7.09
CA ARG A 7 -5.21 14.91 -8.11
C ARG A 7 -4.40 14.24 -9.22
N ALA A 8 -3.21 14.74 -9.55
CA ALA A 8 -2.33 14.10 -10.53
C ALA A 8 -1.79 12.73 -10.08
N LEU A 9 -1.82 12.45 -8.76
CA LEU A 9 -1.48 11.14 -8.21
C LEU A 9 -2.64 10.14 -8.30
N ASP A 10 -3.88 10.60 -8.44
CA ASP A 10 -5.04 9.71 -8.42
C ASP A 10 -4.99 8.69 -9.57
N GLY A 11 -5.13 7.41 -9.24
CA GLY A 11 -5.06 6.31 -10.19
C GLY A 11 -3.65 5.94 -10.65
N GLN A 12 -2.60 6.63 -10.20
CA GLN A 12 -1.22 6.25 -10.57
C GLN A 12 -0.83 4.92 -9.95
N SER A 13 -0.06 4.14 -10.72
CA SER A 13 0.56 2.92 -10.23
C SER A 13 1.77 3.24 -9.37
N VAL A 14 1.91 2.52 -8.26
CA VAL A 14 3.03 2.71 -7.34
C VAL A 14 3.68 1.38 -6.99
N LEU A 15 5.00 1.37 -7.06
CA LEU A 15 5.85 0.27 -6.63
C LEU A 15 6.38 0.58 -5.23
N VAL A 16 5.94 -0.18 -4.24
CA VAL A 16 6.35 -0.02 -2.85
C VAL A 16 7.58 -0.88 -2.60
N LYS A 17 8.64 -0.28 -2.07
CA LYS A 17 9.88 -0.96 -1.70
C LYS A 17 10.27 -0.62 -0.26
N PRO A 18 10.84 -1.57 0.49
CA PRO A 18 11.43 -1.26 1.80
C PRO A 18 12.70 -0.41 1.63
N SER A 19 13.06 0.38 2.65
CA SER A 19 14.32 1.15 2.62
C SER A 19 15.55 0.25 2.70
N ARG A 20 15.39 -0.99 3.21
CA ARG A 20 16.46 -1.98 3.38
C ARG A 20 16.18 -3.27 2.60
N PRO A 21 17.18 -3.79 1.87
CA PRO A 21 17.07 -5.12 1.27
C PRO A 21 17.02 -6.19 2.37
N GLY A 22 16.02 -7.07 2.33
CA GLY A 22 15.83 -8.17 3.29
C GLY A 22 14.62 -8.03 4.22
N ASP A 23 13.95 -6.87 4.24
CA ASP A 23 12.71 -6.70 4.99
C ASP A 23 11.53 -7.46 4.37
N LYS A 24 10.47 -7.72 5.16
CA LYS A 24 9.28 -8.52 4.77
C LYS A 24 8.59 -8.06 3.47
N ASN A 25 8.83 -6.84 3.00
CA ASN A 25 8.31 -6.27 1.76
C ASN A 25 9.32 -6.31 0.58
N SER A 26 10.43 -7.05 0.68
CA SER A 26 11.53 -7.03 -0.31
C SER A 26 11.11 -7.44 -1.72
N VAL A 27 10.04 -8.22 -1.84
CA VAL A 27 9.32 -8.43 -3.10
C VAL A 27 8.43 -7.19 -3.33
N GLY A 28 8.99 -6.18 -4.00
CA GLY A 28 8.34 -4.89 -4.20
C GLY A 28 6.87 -5.03 -4.58
N MET A 29 6.00 -4.43 -3.79
CA MET A 29 4.55 -4.57 -3.94
C MET A 29 4.00 -3.56 -4.91
N ARG A 30 2.97 -3.92 -5.66
CA ARG A 30 2.28 -2.99 -6.56
C ARG A 30 0.97 -2.56 -5.92
N GLY A 31 0.72 -1.25 -5.96
CA GLY A 31 -0.55 -0.64 -5.58
C GLY A 31 -0.95 0.44 -6.56
N SER A 32 -2.09 1.05 -6.30
CA SER A 32 -2.54 2.29 -6.94
C SER A 32 -2.76 3.37 -5.89
N LEU A 33 -2.61 4.62 -6.29
CA LEU A 33 -2.90 5.76 -5.43
C LEU A 33 -4.37 6.18 -5.61
N LYS A 34 -4.99 6.60 -4.51
CA LYS A 34 -6.34 7.15 -4.49
C LYS A 34 -6.34 8.43 -3.68
N VAL A 35 -6.87 9.50 -4.25
CA VAL A 35 -7.02 10.79 -3.57
C VAL A 35 -8.42 10.86 -3.01
N VAL A 36 -8.53 10.94 -1.70
CA VAL A 36 -9.80 11.08 -0.98
C VAL A 36 -9.97 12.53 -0.56
N THR A 37 -10.97 13.18 -1.13
CA THR A 37 -11.44 14.50 -0.68
C THR A 37 -12.74 14.29 0.09
N SER A 38 -12.77 14.62 1.38
CA SER A 38 -14.03 14.63 2.14
C SER A 38 -15.00 15.63 1.50
N MET A 39 -16.25 15.23 1.24
CA MET A 39 -17.25 16.15 0.71
C MET A 39 -17.48 17.31 1.69
N GLY A 40 -17.22 18.54 1.24
CA GLY A 40 -17.33 19.75 2.07
C GLY A 40 -16.05 20.15 2.80
N ALA A 41 -14.98 19.38 2.67
CA ALA A 41 -13.67 19.71 3.22
C ALA A 41 -12.89 20.65 2.28
N ASP A 42 -12.03 21.48 2.87
CA ASP A 42 -11.13 22.33 2.12
C ASP A 42 -10.24 21.43 1.21
N PRO A 43 -9.97 21.80 -0.05
CA PRO A 43 -9.04 21.07 -0.91
C PRO A 43 -7.65 20.85 -0.28
N ARG A 44 -7.29 21.62 0.75
CA ARG A 44 -6.11 21.42 1.60
C ARG A 44 -6.18 20.21 2.54
N GLU A 45 -7.36 19.64 2.75
CA GLU A 45 -7.62 18.45 3.58
C GLU A 45 -7.65 17.14 2.77
N ALA A 46 -7.34 17.20 1.47
CA ALA A 46 -7.23 16.01 0.63
C ALA A 46 -6.18 15.03 1.17
N GLN A 47 -6.58 13.77 1.32
CA GLN A 47 -5.70 12.69 1.77
C GLN A 47 -5.35 11.76 0.60
N VAL A 48 -4.11 11.29 0.56
CA VAL A 48 -3.68 10.30 -0.43
C VAL A 48 -3.61 8.94 0.25
N GLU A 49 -4.33 7.99 -0.31
CA GLU A 49 -4.33 6.60 0.11
C GLU A 49 -3.58 5.74 -0.90
N LEU A 50 -2.70 4.87 -0.40
CA LEU A 50 -2.12 3.77 -1.15
C LEU A 50 -3.06 2.56 -1.07
N VAL A 51 -3.58 2.12 -2.22
CA VAL A 51 -4.40 0.93 -2.37
C VAL A 51 -3.52 -0.22 -2.86
N VAL A 52 -3.18 -1.16 -1.96
CA VAL A 52 -2.45 -2.38 -2.32
C VAL A 52 -3.45 -3.49 -2.59
N GLN A 53 -3.30 -4.19 -3.71
CA GLN A 53 -4.10 -5.36 -4.06
C GLN A 53 -3.25 -6.62 -3.97
N TRP A 54 -3.73 -7.63 -3.24
CA TRP A 54 -3.11 -8.95 -3.24
C TRP A 54 -3.88 -9.86 -4.20
N PRO A 55 -3.27 -10.28 -5.32
CA PRO A 55 -3.88 -11.28 -6.17
C PRO A 55 -3.88 -12.63 -5.44
N ASP A 56 -5.06 -13.08 -5.01
CA ASP A 56 -5.24 -14.46 -4.60
C ASP A 56 -5.37 -15.31 -5.89
N MET A 57 -4.31 -16.06 -6.21
CA MET A 57 -4.28 -16.89 -7.42
C MET A 57 -5.10 -18.19 -7.30
N PHE A 58 -5.70 -18.47 -6.13
CA PHE A 58 -6.28 -19.78 -5.87
C PHE A 58 -7.81 -19.78 -5.71
N THR A 59 -8.43 -18.89 -4.92
CA THR A 59 -9.87 -19.08 -4.61
C THR A 59 -10.70 -17.85 -4.17
N GLN A 60 -10.12 -16.68 -3.90
CA GLN A 60 -10.87 -15.56 -3.29
C GLN A 60 -10.86 -14.25 -4.08
N ARG A 61 -11.81 -13.36 -3.75
CA ARG A 61 -11.88 -11.99 -4.26
C ARG A 61 -10.58 -11.27 -3.89
N ALA A 62 -9.95 -10.61 -4.85
CA ALA A 62 -8.74 -9.82 -4.60
C ALA A 62 -8.96 -8.87 -3.41
N GLU A 63 -8.19 -9.07 -2.35
CA GLU A 63 -8.26 -8.24 -1.16
C GLU A 63 -7.47 -6.96 -1.40
N ALA A 64 -8.10 -5.83 -1.08
CA ALA A 64 -7.48 -4.51 -1.19
C ALA A 64 -7.42 -3.86 0.19
N ARG A 65 -6.27 -3.27 0.54
CA ARG A 65 -6.16 -2.37 1.69
C ARG A 65 -5.77 -0.98 1.22
N SER A 66 -6.42 0.03 1.80
CA SER A 66 -5.98 1.41 1.71
C SER A 66 -5.14 1.80 2.92
N VAL A 67 -4.05 2.53 2.68
CA VAL A 67 -3.17 3.08 3.72
C VAL A 67 -3.02 4.57 3.48
N ILE A 68 -3.34 5.37 4.48
CA ILE A 68 -3.17 6.83 4.42
C ILE A 68 -1.66 7.15 4.42
N LEU A 69 -1.23 7.86 3.39
CA LEU A 69 0.14 8.32 3.24
C LEU A 69 0.38 9.61 4.04
N THR A 70 1.58 9.71 4.58
CA THR A 70 2.09 10.92 5.23
C THR A 70 2.47 11.98 4.21
N ASN A 71 2.58 13.23 4.66
CA ASN A 71 2.99 14.34 3.79
C ASN A 71 4.36 14.11 3.13
N ASP A 72 5.30 13.47 3.82
CA ASP A 72 6.62 13.15 3.28
C ASP A 72 6.55 12.07 2.17
N GLU A 73 5.74 11.04 2.37
CA GLU A 73 5.49 9.99 1.37
C GLU A 73 4.81 10.57 0.13
N VAL A 74 3.83 11.47 0.31
CA VAL A 74 3.16 12.16 -0.80
C VAL A 74 4.15 13.08 -1.53
N ALA A 75 4.99 13.81 -0.81
CA ALA A 75 6.02 14.66 -1.41
C ALA A 75 7.05 13.84 -2.22
N GLN A 76 7.39 12.62 -1.77
CA GLN A 76 8.21 11.70 -2.55
C GLN A 76 7.51 11.31 -3.86
N LEU A 77 6.24 10.90 -3.79
CA LEU A 77 5.47 10.50 -4.97
C LEU A 77 5.35 11.63 -5.99
N LEU A 78 5.08 12.85 -5.53
CA LEU A 78 5.02 14.03 -6.41
C LEU A 78 6.33 14.33 -7.14
N ARG A 79 7.49 14.02 -6.53
CA ARG A 79 8.80 14.16 -7.19
C ARG A 79 9.03 13.10 -8.27
N GLU A 80 8.47 11.90 -8.08
CA GLU A 80 8.66 10.75 -8.97
C GLU A 80 7.57 10.62 -10.06
N ALA A 81 6.43 11.30 -9.92
CA ALA A 81 5.23 11.18 -10.76
C ALA A 81 5.32 11.63 -12.23
N ARG A 82 6.50 11.53 -12.86
CA ARG A 82 6.74 11.97 -14.25
C ARG A 82 6.35 10.94 -15.33
N ASP A 83 6.32 9.64 -15.03
CA ASP A 83 6.22 8.57 -16.05
C ASP A 83 5.21 7.46 -15.72
N GLY A 84 4.10 7.79 -15.06
CA GLY A 84 2.95 6.88 -14.87
C GLY A 84 3.15 5.72 -13.88
N THR A 85 4.37 5.48 -13.41
CA THR A 85 4.68 4.59 -12.28
C THR A 85 5.60 5.29 -11.29
N CYS A 86 5.18 5.39 -10.03
CA CYS A 86 5.97 5.97 -8.95
C CYS A 86 6.62 4.88 -8.10
N THR A 87 7.77 5.14 -7.48
CA THR A 87 8.29 4.28 -6.41
C THR A 87 8.04 4.94 -5.06
N LEU A 88 7.48 4.19 -4.12
CA LEU A 88 7.38 4.59 -2.73
C LEU A 88 8.37 3.78 -1.92
N VAL A 89 9.30 4.46 -1.25
CA VAL A 89 10.21 3.81 -0.29
C VAL A 89 9.60 3.98 1.10
N CYS A 90 9.18 2.87 1.71
CA CYS A 90 8.49 2.92 2.99
C CYS A 90 8.82 1.67 3.83
N ASP A 91 9.06 1.90 5.12
CA ASP A 91 9.37 0.85 6.10
C ASP A 91 8.12 0.28 6.78
N ARG A 92 6.93 0.74 6.38
CA ARG A 92 5.68 0.21 6.92
C ARG A 92 5.51 -1.24 6.47
N VAL A 93 5.23 -2.11 7.43
CA VAL A 93 4.82 -3.48 7.11
C VAL A 93 3.40 -3.43 6.56
N LEU A 94 3.26 -3.81 5.30
CA LEU A 94 1.98 -3.88 4.60
C LEU A 94 1.62 -5.36 4.50
N ASP A 95 1.28 -5.96 5.65
CA ASP A 95 0.89 -7.36 5.70
C ASP A 95 -0.38 -7.60 4.88
N SER A 96 -0.39 -8.68 4.11
CA SER A 96 -1.63 -9.19 3.54
C SER A 96 -2.58 -9.58 4.67
N PRO A 97 -3.89 -9.32 4.54
CA PRO A 97 -4.87 -9.70 5.55
C PRO A 97 -4.90 -11.20 5.89
N GLY A 98 -4.28 -12.05 5.05
CA GLY A 98 -4.12 -13.49 5.27
C GLY A 98 -2.83 -13.95 5.96
N ALA A 99 -1.86 -13.07 6.27
CA ALA A 99 -0.60 -13.48 6.91
C ALA A 99 -0.76 -13.86 8.41
N ALA A 100 -1.93 -13.62 8.99
CA ALA A 100 -2.26 -13.98 10.37
C ALA A 100 -3.00 -15.33 10.45
N LEU A 101 -2.46 -16.42 9.88
CA LEU A 101 -2.97 -17.78 10.15
C LEU A 101 -1.89 -18.83 9.91
N LYS A 102 -0.83 -18.79 10.73
CA LYS A 102 -0.15 -20.00 11.19
C LYS A 102 0.21 -19.81 12.66
N THR A 103 -0.80 -19.80 13.54
CA THR A 103 -0.57 -20.42 14.86
C THR A 103 -0.20 -21.85 14.55
N SER A 104 1.08 -22.15 14.75
CA SER A 104 1.68 -23.46 14.58
C SER A 104 0.73 -24.53 15.11
N ALA A 105 0.37 -25.45 14.22
CA ALA A 105 -0.21 -26.72 14.62
C ALA A 105 0.72 -27.36 15.65
N ASP A 106 0.28 -27.40 16.90
CA ASP A 106 0.82 -28.31 17.90
C ASP A 106 -0.08 -29.57 17.85
N GLU A 107 0.18 -30.41 16.85
CA GLU A 107 0.06 -31.85 17.05
C GLU A 107 1.49 -32.36 17.15
N PRO A 108 1.81 -33.19 18.17
CA PRO A 108 1.32 -34.56 18.08
C PRO A 108 0.99 -35.21 19.44
N LYS A 109 0.20 -36.29 19.40
CA LYS A 109 0.70 -37.67 19.60
C LYS A 109 -0.38 -38.57 20.18
N THR A 110 -0.99 -39.36 19.30
CA THR A 110 -1.53 -40.67 19.64
C THR A 110 -0.41 -41.53 20.23
N ALA A 111 -0.54 -42.01 21.46
CA ALA A 111 0.07 -43.24 21.96
C ALA A 111 -0.43 -43.54 23.38
N GLY A 112 -1.03 -44.72 23.59
CA GLY A 112 -1.21 -45.36 24.89
C GLY A 112 -2.63 -45.78 25.19
#